data_AF-A0A0H2Q7Q8-F1
#
_entry.id   AF-A0A0H2Q7Q8-F1
#
_cell.length_a   1.000
_cell.length_b   1.000
_cell.length_c   1.000
_cell.angle_alpha   90.00
_cell.angle_beta   90.00
_cell.angle_gamma   90.00
#
_symmetry.space_group_name_H-M   'P 1'
#
loop_
_entity.id
_entity.type
_entity.pdbx_description
1 polymer ?
#
loop_
_entity_poly.entity_id
_entity_poly.type
_entity_poly.pdbx_seq_one_letter_code
_entity_poly.pdbx_strand_id
1 'polypeptide(L)'
;MKYKIGQILDGVITGIQPYGAFAALDEQTQGLIHVSEIQSGYTKNIHDVLHVGQQVKVQIIDIDEYSQKISLSRRTLEKQYVQHSYRKKRYFTNKNRKIGFKKIDQELPIWISEALKELEHQPAETSNKK
;
A
#
# COMPACT_ATOMS: atom_id res chain seq x y z
N MET A 1 -22.91 2.53 -31.97
CA MET A 1 -22.12 3.68 -31.47
C MET A 1 -20.68 3.60 -32.01
N LYS A 2 -19.97 4.73 -32.13
CA LYS A 2 -18.58 4.80 -32.66
C LYS A 2 -17.50 4.46 -31.61
N TYR A 3 -17.88 4.40 -30.33
CA TYR A 3 -16.98 4.21 -29.20
C TYR A 3 -16.90 2.76 -28.75
N LYS A 4 -15.74 2.37 -28.21
CA LYS A 4 -15.50 1.04 -27.62
C LYS A 4 -15.06 1.16 -26.17
N ILE A 5 -15.44 0.19 -25.36
CA ILE A 5 -14.96 0.06 -23.98
C ILE A 5 -13.43 -0.09 -23.99
N GLY A 6 -12.77 0.61 -23.07
CA GLY A 6 -11.31 0.66 -22.94
C GLY A 6 -10.63 1.69 -23.84
N GLN A 7 -11.36 2.35 -24.75
CA GLN A 7 -10.79 3.41 -25.59
C GLN A 7 -10.43 4.64 -24.76
N ILE A 8 -9.28 5.23 -25.06
CA ILE A 8 -8.78 6.46 -24.42
C ILE A 8 -9.07 7.64 -25.36
N LEU A 9 -9.65 8.69 -24.80
CA LEU A 9 -10.11 9.88 -25.52
C LEU A 9 -9.75 11.13 -24.71
N ASP A 10 -9.67 12.27 -25.40
CA ASP A 10 -9.59 13.57 -24.74
C ASP A 10 -11.00 14.17 -24.70
N GLY A 11 -11.41 14.69 -23.54
CA GLY A 11 -12.72 15.31 -23.34
C GLY A 11 -12.60 16.66 -22.64
N VAL A 12 -13.59 17.51 -22.84
CA VAL A 12 -13.68 18.84 -22.19
C VAL A 12 -14.74 18.79 -21.10
N ILE A 13 -14.39 19.23 -19.89
CA ILE A 13 -15.34 19.25 -18.77
C ILE A 13 -16.39 20.33 -19.00
N THR A 14 -17.65 19.94 -19.08
CA THR A 14 -18.78 20.86 -19.28
C THR A 14 -19.44 21.25 -17.97
N GLY A 15 -19.38 20.38 -16.95
CA GLY A 15 -19.99 20.63 -15.66
C GLY A 15 -19.47 19.70 -14.57
N ILE A 16 -19.59 20.16 -13.33
CA ILE A 16 -19.15 19.42 -12.14
C ILE A 16 -20.33 19.35 -11.17
N GLN A 17 -20.56 18.18 -10.62
CA GLN A 17 -21.58 17.90 -9.62
C GLN A 17 -20.96 17.10 -8.46
N PRO A 18 -21.60 17.03 -7.28
CA PRO A 18 -21.04 16.36 -6.11
C PRO A 18 -20.73 14.87 -6.32
N TYR A 19 -21.44 14.22 -7.23
CA TYR A 19 -21.27 12.80 -7.55
C TYR A 19 -20.29 12.53 -8.70
N GLY A 20 -19.90 13.56 -9.48
CA GLY A 20 -19.06 13.37 -10.65
C GLY A 20 -18.92 14.61 -11.55
N ALA A 21 -18.22 14.45 -12.66
CA ALA A 21 -18.01 15.50 -13.65
C ALA A 21 -18.49 15.05 -15.04
N PHE A 22 -19.11 15.95 -15.78
CA PHE A 22 -19.50 15.72 -17.16
C PHE A 22 -18.39 16.14 -18.10
N ALA A 23 -18.04 15.27 -19.04
CA ALA A 23 -17.07 15.54 -20.08
C ALA A 23 -17.72 15.36 -21.45
N ALA A 24 -17.63 16.39 -22.30
CA ALA A 24 -17.97 16.28 -23.70
C ALA A 24 -16.81 15.61 -24.47
N LEU A 25 -17.12 14.53 -25.17
CA LEU A 25 -16.17 13.80 -26.02
C LEU A 25 -16.28 14.21 -27.49
N ASP A 26 -17.49 14.57 -27.92
CA ASP A 26 -17.83 14.99 -29.27
C ASP A 26 -19.04 15.94 -29.21
N GLU A 27 -19.43 16.54 -30.33
CA GLU A 27 -20.54 17.53 -30.37
C GLU A 27 -21.87 16.97 -29.86
N GLN A 28 -22.10 15.67 -30.01
CA GLN A 28 -23.35 14.99 -29.64
C GLN A 28 -23.21 14.04 -28.46
N THR A 29 -21.99 13.74 -28.01
CA THR A 29 -21.75 12.69 -27.01
C THR A 29 -21.14 13.27 -25.74
N GLN A 30 -21.84 13.06 -24.62
CA GLN A 30 -21.38 13.39 -23.29
C GLN A 30 -21.19 12.14 -22.45
N GLY A 31 -20.12 12.12 -21.66
CA GLY A 31 -19.84 11.08 -20.67
C GLY A 31 -19.82 11.63 -19.26
N LEU A 32 -20.03 10.74 -18.30
CA LEU A 32 -19.97 11.03 -16.87
C LEU A 32 -18.72 10.36 -16.27
N ILE A 33 -17.90 11.14 -15.58
CA ILE A 33 -16.82 10.66 -14.75
C ILE A 33 -17.34 10.60 -13.32
N HIS A 34 -17.46 9.40 -12.77
CA HIS A 34 -17.87 9.22 -11.37
C HIS A 34 -16.77 9.71 -10.41
N VAL A 35 -17.14 10.22 -9.22
CA VAL A 35 -16.17 10.75 -8.24
C VAL A 35 -15.05 9.76 -7.89
N SER A 36 -15.38 8.46 -7.79
CA SER A 36 -14.42 7.39 -7.51
C SER A 36 -13.44 7.08 -8.65
N GLU A 37 -13.74 7.59 -9.84
CA GLU A 37 -13.01 7.36 -11.09
C GLU A 37 -12.20 8.59 -11.53
N ILE A 38 -12.20 9.67 -10.74
CA ILE A 38 -11.40 10.88 -11.02
C ILE A 38 -9.93 10.64 -10.68
N GLN A 39 -9.65 10.08 -9.50
CA GLN A 39 -8.30 9.86 -8.99
C GLN A 39 -8.27 8.66 -8.02
N SER A 40 -7.12 8.00 -7.91
CA SER A 40 -6.89 6.98 -6.88
C SER A 40 -6.76 7.61 -5.49
N GLY A 41 -7.86 7.74 -4.76
CA GLY A 41 -7.86 8.23 -3.37
C GLY A 41 -9.21 8.79 -2.92
N TYR A 42 -9.24 9.31 -1.69
CA TYR A 42 -10.40 10.05 -1.19
C TYR A 42 -10.34 11.50 -1.65
N THR A 43 -11.28 11.90 -2.50
CA THR A 43 -11.42 13.30 -2.95
C THR A 43 -12.45 14.00 -2.07
N LYS A 44 -12.01 14.98 -1.27
CA LYS A 44 -12.91 15.82 -0.45
C LYS A 44 -13.76 16.75 -1.30
N ASN A 45 -13.13 17.43 -2.27
CA ASN A 45 -13.78 18.39 -3.15
C ASN A 45 -13.36 18.11 -4.59
N ILE A 46 -14.33 17.91 -5.47
CA ILE A 46 -14.08 17.67 -6.90
C ILE A 46 -13.60 18.95 -7.60
N HIS A 47 -14.08 20.11 -7.14
CA HIS A 47 -13.75 21.43 -7.70
C HIS A 47 -12.25 21.77 -7.63
N ASP A 48 -11.51 21.21 -6.67
CA ASP A 48 -10.08 21.44 -6.55
C ASP A 48 -9.28 20.62 -7.59
N VAL A 49 -9.87 19.55 -8.12
CA VAL A 49 -9.20 18.57 -9.00
C VAL A 49 -9.54 18.79 -10.47
N LEU A 50 -10.75 19.24 -10.75
CA LEU A 50 -11.30 19.42 -12.08
C LEU A 50 -11.90 20.81 -12.22
N HIS A 51 -11.69 21.45 -13.37
CA HIS A 51 -12.25 22.76 -13.69
C HIS A 51 -13.15 22.66 -14.91
N VAL A 52 -14.26 23.42 -14.92
CA VAL A 52 -15.11 23.54 -16.11
C VAL A 52 -14.31 24.19 -17.25
N GLY A 53 -14.37 23.61 -18.44
CA GLY A 53 -13.58 23.98 -19.61
C GLY A 53 -12.21 23.32 -19.71
N GLN A 54 -11.79 22.54 -18.70
CA GLN A 54 -10.50 21.85 -18.73
C GLN A 54 -10.54 20.67 -19.72
N GLN A 55 -9.49 20.53 -20.53
CA GLN A 55 -9.24 19.29 -21.28
C GLN A 55 -8.64 18.23 -20.36
N VAL A 56 -9.24 17.04 -20.36
CA VAL A 56 -8.81 15.88 -19.59
C VAL A 56 -8.84 14.63 -20.45
N LYS A 57 -7.81 13.79 -20.26
CA LYS A 57 -7.76 12.47 -20.86
C LYS A 57 -8.54 11.47 -20.02
N VAL A 58 -9.38 10.69 -20.66
CA VAL A 58 -10.31 9.75 -20.02
C VAL A 58 -10.38 8.45 -20.80
N GLN A 59 -10.69 7.36 -20.11
CA GLN A 59 -10.93 6.05 -20.69
C GLN A 59 -12.39 5.66 -20.51
N ILE A 60 -12.98 5.03 -21.53
CA ILE A 60 -14.33 4.48 -21.44
C ILE A 60 -14.32 3.20 -20.60
N ILE A 61 -15.11 3.16 -19.54
CA ILE A 61 -15.30 1.96 -18.71
C ILE A 61 -16.54 1.19 -19.17
N ASP A 62 -17.61 1.91 -19.47
CA ASP A 62 -18.91 1.33 -19.77
C ASP A 62 -19.71 2.21 -20.73
N ILE A 63 -20.55 1.57 -21.54
CA ILE A 63 -21.37 2.22 -22.56
C ILE A 63 -22.78 1.65 -22.44
N ASP A 64 -23.74 2.51 -22.13
CA ASP A 64 -25.16 2.18 -22.19
C ASP A 64 -25.73 2.60 -23.55
N GLU A 65 -25.97 1.63 -24.42
CA GLU A 65 -26.49 1.87 -25.77
C GLU A 65 -27.96 2.35 -25.77
N TYR A 66 -28.72 2.06 -24.71
CA TYR A 66 -30.13 2.45 -24.62
C TYR A 66 -30.28 3.91 -24.24
N SER A 67 -29.53 4.36 -23.22
CA SER A 67 -29.58 5.75 -22.73
C SER A 67 -28.54 6.66 -23.36
N GLN A 68 -27.66 6.12 -24.21
CA GLN A 68 -26.52 6.78 -24.83
C GLN A 68 -25.52 7.38 -23.82
N LYS A 69 -25.53 6.90 -22.57
CA LYS A 69 -24.63 7.37 -21.52
C LYS A 69 -23.31 6.60 -21.58
N ILE A 70 -22.21 7.33 -21.43
CA ILE A 70 -20.87 6.76 -21.39
C ILE A 70 -20.26 7.01 -20.01
N SER A 71 -19.84 5.95 -19.35
CA SER A 71 -19.12 6.03 -18.08
C SER A 71 -17.62 6.13 -18.35
N LEU A 72 -16.99 7.17 -17.81
CA LEU A 72 -15.60 7.52 -18.06
C LEU A 72 -14.77 7.39 -16.78
N SER A 73 -13.51 6.97 -16.93
CA SER A 73 -12.50 6.98 -15.88
C SER A 73 -11.29 7.79 -16.28
N ARG A 74 -10.86 8.70 -15.39
CA ARG A 74 -9.53 9.30 -15.45
C ARG A 74 -8.52 8.45 -14.67
N ARG A 75 -8.97 7.80 -13.60
CA ARG A 75 -8.17 7.00 -12.67
C ARG A 75 -7.42 5.85 -13.36
N THR A 76 -8.03 5.17 -14.33
CA THR A 76 -7.37 4.03 -15.01
C THR A 76 -6.11 4.44 -15.78
N LEU A 77 -5.98 5.72 -16.14
CA LEU A 77 -4.79 6.26 -16.80
C LEU A 77 -3.67 6.61 -15.81
N GLU A 78 -3.97 6.71 -14.51
CA GLU A 78 -2.95 6.94 -13.50
C GLU A 78 -2.08 5.69 -13.37
N LYS A 79 -0.75 5.90 -13.32
CA LYS A 79 0.19 4.81 -13.07
C LYS A 79 -0.11 4.20 -11.70
N GLN A 80 -0.67 2.99 -11.70
CA GLN A 80 -0.83 2.22 -10.47
C GLN A 80 0.57 1.90 -9.93
N TYR A 81 0.93 2.54 -8.83
CA TYR A 81 2.03 2.05 -8.00
C TYR A 81 1.60 0.69 -7.48
N VAL A 82 2.16 -0.38 -8.05
CA VAL A 82 1.94 -1.73 -7.56
C VAL A 82 2.30 -1.71 -6.08
N GLN A 83 1.31 -1.93 -5.22
CA GLN A 83 1.52 -2.18 -3.81
C GLN A 83 2.44 -3.41 -3.76
N HIS A 84 3.73 -3.19 -3.47
CA HIS A 84 4.64 -4.30 -3.29
C HIS A 84 4.06 -5.10 -2.15
N SER A 85 3.56 -6.30 -2.46
CA SER A 85 3.12 -7.22 -1.44
C SER A 85 4.33 -7.43 -0.55
N TYR A 86 4.29 -6.84 0.66
CA TYR A 86 5.29 -7.10 1.68
C TYR A 86 5.16 -8.60 1.97
N ARG A 87 5.94 -9.43 1.26
CA ARG A 87 6.11 -10.83 1.59
C ARG A 87 6.61 -10.81 3.02
N LYS A 88 5.71 -11.08 3.99
CA LYS A 88 6.10 -11.27 5.38
C LYS A 88 7.24 -12.28 5.37
N LYS A 89 8.45 -11.83 5.69
CA LYS A 89 9.60 -12.71 5.84
C LYS A 89 9.21 -13.72 6.91
N ARG A 90 9.01 -14.98 6.52
CA ARG A 90 8.88 -16.08 7.46
C ARG A 90 10.27 -16.30 8.03
N TYR A 91 10.59 -15.64 9.13
CA TYR A 91 11.81 -15.94 9.88
C TYR A 91 11.74 -17.42 10.28
N PHE A 92 12.81 -18.17 9.99
CA PHE A 92 12.95 -19.56 10.43
C PHE A 92 12.91 -19.68 11.96
N THR A 93 13.26 -18.60 12.67
CA THR A 93 13.20 -18.53 14.13
C THR A 93 11.76 -18.37 14.61
N ASN A 94 11.28 -19.41 15.28
CA ASN A 94 10.01 -19.40 15.98
C ASN A 94 10.13 -18.52 17.25
N LYS A 95 9.36 -17.43 17.38
CA LYS A 95 9.38 -16.52 18.54
C LYS A 95 9.13 -17.24 19.88
N ASN A 96 8.51 -18.43 19.83
CA ASN A 96 8.23 -19.28 21.00
C ASN A 96 9.34 -20.28 21.34
N ARG A 97 10.43 -20.36 20.57
CA ARG A 97 11.60 -21.17 20.95
C ARG A 97 12.58 -20.30 21.74
N LYS A 98 12.61 -20.46 23.06
CA LYS A 98 13.64 -19.92 23.96
C LYS A 98 14.98 -20.66 23.75
N ILE A 99 15.56 -20.53 22.55
CA ILE A 99 16.90 -21.05 22.21
C ILE A 99 17.80 -19.86 21.83
N GLY A 100 17.55 -18.70 22.44
CA GLY A 100 18.40 -17.53 22.33
C GLY A 100 19.18 -17.35 23.63
N PHE A 101 20.46 -16.99 23.52
CA PHE A 101 21.31 -16.57 24.63
C PHE A 101 20.50 -15.71 25.60
N LYS A 102 20.35 -16.16 26.86
CA LYS A 102 19.76 -15.33 27.90
C LYS A 102 20.68 -14.12 28.09
N LYS A 103 20.11 -12.97 28.50
CA LYS A 103 20.92 -11.79 28.80
C LYS A 103 21.95 -12.19 29.85
N ILE A 104 23.21 -11.80 29.64
CA ILE A 104 24.32 -12.14 30.53
C ILE A 104 24.03 -11.76 31.99
N ASP A 105 23.30 -10.65 32.20
CA ASP A 105 22.75 -10.20 33.48
C ASP A 105 22.01 -11.30 34.27
N GLN A 106 21.27 -12.19 33.59
CA GLN A 106 20.53 -13.27 34.24
C GLN A 106 21.36 -14.52 34.52
N GLU A 107 22.45 -14.76 33.78
CA GLU A 107 23.32 -15.93 33.94
C GLU A 107 24.55 -15.63 34.81
N LEU A 108 24.98 -14.36 34.90
CA LEU A 108 26.09 -13.90 35.73
C LEU A 108 26.02 -14.38 37.19
N PRO A 109 24.85 -14.28 37.89
CA PRO A 109 24.77 -14.68 39.29
C PRO A 109 25.00 -16.17 39.48
N ILE A 110 24.53 -16.98 38.51
CA ILE A 110 24.67 -18.44 38.52
C ILE A 110 26.16 -18.79 38.33
N TRP A 111 26.82 -18.22 37.33
CA TRP A 111 28.25 -18.45 37.07
C TRP A 111 29.15 -17.98 38.21
N ILE A 112 28.83 -16.84 38.84
CA ILE A 112 29.57 -16.35 40.01
C ILE A 112 29.41 -17.32 41.18
N SER A 113 28.19 -17.81 41.44
CA SER A 113 27.93 -18.77 42.51
C SER A 113 28.63 -20.11 42.29
N GLU A 114 28.69 -20.55 41.04
CA GLU A 114 29.34 -21.80 40.63
C GLU A 114 30.86 -21.67 40.76
N ALA A 115 31.43 -20.55 40.32
CA ALA A 115 32.86 -20.25 40.46
C ALA A 115 33.30 -20.11 41.93
N LEU A 116 32.50 -19.44 42.78
CA LEU A 116 32.77 -19.36 44.22
C LEU A 116 32.76 -20.75 44.87
N LYS A 117 31.80 -21.59 44.49
CA LYS A 117 31.70 -22.96 44.98
C LYS A 117 32.89 -23.80 44.54
N GLU A 118 33.36 -23.63 43.30
CA GLU A 118 34.59 -24.27 42.81
C GLU A 118 35.82 -23.88 43.63
N LEU A 119 35.96 -22.60 44.00
CA LEU A 119 37.05 -22.12 44.84
C LEU A 119 37.00 -22.67 46.27
N GLU A 120 35.81 -22.79 46.85
CA GLU A 120 35.61 -23.41 48.17
C GLU A 120 35.89 -24.92 48.17
N HIS A 121 35.69 -25.59 47.04
CA HIS A 121 35.87 -27.03 46.89
C HIS A 121 37.24 -27.42 46.32
N GLN A 122 38.21 -26.50 46.18
CA GLN A 122 39.59 -26.90 45.90
C GLN A 122 40.18 -27.53 47.17
N PRO A 123 40.36 -28.88 47.26
CA PRO A 123 41.24 -29.41 48.27
C PRO A 123 42.63 -28.82 48.02
N ALA A 124 43.31 -28.40 49.09
CA ALA A 124 44.62 -27.78 49.07
C ALA A 124 45.73 -28.77 48.65
N GLU A 125 45.64 -29.32 47.44
CA GLU A 125 46.64 -30.19 46.86
C GLU A 125 46.82 -29.84 45.39
N THR A 126 47.84 -29.03 45.10
CA THR A 126 48.85 -29.42 44.12
C THR A 126 50.13 -28.61 44.31
N SER A 127 51.12 -29.34 44.80
CA SER A 127 52.54 -29.22 44.46
C SER A 127 53.28 -27.95 44.84
N ASN A 128 53.83 -28.01 46.05
CA ASN A 128 55.28 -27.98 46.26
C ASN A 128 56.05 -28.25 44.93
N LYS A 129 56.63 -27.20 44.36
CA LYS A 129 57.57 -27.29 43.25
C LYS A 129 58.79 -26.43 43.58
N LYS A 130 59.66 -26.98 44.41
CA LYS A 130 61.11 -26.78 44.33
C LYS A 130 61.82 -27.94 45.00
#